data_AF-A0A7X9C349-F1
#
_entry.id   AF-A0A7X9C349-F1
#
_cell.length_a   1.000
_cell.length_b   1.000
_cell.length_c   1.000
_cell.angle_alpha   90.00
_cell.angle_beta   90.00
_cell.angle_gamma   90.00
#
_symmetry.space_group_name_H-M   'P 1'
#
loop_
_entity.id
_entity.type
_entity.pdbx_description
1 polymer ?
#
loop_
_entity_poly.entity_id
_entity_poly.type
_entity_poly.pdbx_seq_one_letter_code
_entity_poly.pdbx_strand_id
1 'polypeptide(L)' 'MMNMSFREFNNKAEKTIYVAIKEVLMQPRNVLTLGQKIEDMGKVLEVYNNTYKQITGKDININELIGVMKDDR' A
#
# COMPACT_ATOMS: atom_id res chain seq x y z
N MET A 1 4.31 21.72 2.41
CA MET A 1 4.07 20.45 1.68
C MET A 1 5.36 20.02 1.02
N MET A 2 5.71 18.73 1.10
CA MET A 2 6.87 18.18 0.37
C MET A 2 6.45 17.76 -1.05
N ASN A 3 7.30 18.03 -2.05
CA ASN A 3 7.11 17.47 -3.40
C ASN A 3 7.78 16.09 -3.45
N MET A 4 6.99 15.03 -3.25
CA MET A 4 7.45 13.64 -3.19
C MET A 4 6.53 12.76 -4.04
N SER A 5 7.09 11.87 -4.87
CA SER A 5 6.33 10.87 -5.61
C SER A 5 5.84 9.74 -4.71
N PHE A 6 4.81 9.00 -5.12
CA PHE A 6 4.34 7.88 -4.31
C PHE A 6 5.40 6.77 -4.17
N ARG A 7 6.24 6.59 -5.19
CA ARG A 7 7.39 5.67 -5.16
C ARG A 7 8.40 6.03 -4.09
N GLU A 8 8.78 7.30 -3.98
CA GLU A 8 9.71 7.77 -2.95
C GLU A 8 9.10 7.63 -1.55
N PHE A 9 7.81 7.92 -1.41
CA PHE A 9 7.08 7.69 -0.16
C PHE A 9 7.11 6.21 0.23
N ASN A 10 6.76 5.32 -0.68
CA ASN A 10 6.73 3.88 -0.45
C ASN A 10 8.10 3.32 -0.05
N ASN A 11 9.19 3.83 -0.67
CA ASN A 11 10.55 3.40 -0.35
C ASN A 11 11.07 3.93 1.01
N LYS A 12 10.44 5.00 1.54
CA LYS A 12 10.76 5.56 2.86
C LYS A 12 9.85 5.03 3.96
N ALA A 13 8.75 4.37 3.62
CA ALA A 13 7.86 3.76 4.59
C ALA A 13 8.58 2.61 5.30
N GLU A 14 8.33 2.46 6.61
CA GLU A 14 8.90 1.37 7.43
C GLU A 14 8.61 -0.01 6.82
N LYS A 15 7.43 -0.14 6.22
CA LYS A 15 7.01 -1.29 5.44
C LYS A 15 6.61 -0.81 4.05
N THR A 16 7.03 -1.48 3.00
CA THR A 16 6.53 -1.16 1.65
C THR A 16 5.11 -1.71 1.47
N ILE A 17 4.32 -1.09 0.60
CA ILE A 17 2.93 -1.51 0.37
C ILE A 17 2.84 -2.95 -0.14
N TYR A 18 3.82 -3.38 -0.94
CA TYR A 18 3.95 -4.76 -1.38
C TYR A 18 4.09 -5.73 -0.21
N VAL A 19 4.99 -5.43 0.75
CA VAL A 19 5.20 -6.29 1.92
C VAL A 19 3.94 -6.31 2.79
N ALA A 20 3.30 -5.17 3.02
CA ALA A 20 2.07 -5.09 3.81
C ALA A 20 0.92 -5.91 3.18
N ILE A 21 0.71 -5.80 1.87
CA ILE A 21 -0.29 -6.60 1.15
C ILE A 21 0.06 -8.09 1.18
N LYS A 22 1.34 -8.43 0.97
CA LYS A 22 1.81 -9.82 1.00
C LYS A 22 1.56 -10.47 2.35
N GLU A 23 1.77 -9.75 3.46
CA GLU A 23 1.48 -10.24 4.80
C GLU A 23 0.00 -10.61 4.97
N VAL A 24 -0.93 -9.77 4.48
CA VAL A 24 -2.39 -10.07 4.49
C VAL A 24 -2.69 -11.33 3.66
N LEU A 25 -2.09 -11.45 2.48
CA LEU A 25 -2.30 -12.60 1.60
C LEU A 25 -1.75 -13.91 2.17
N MET A 26 -0.57 -13.86 2.79
CA MET A 26 0.11 -15.03 3.36
C MET A 26 -0.48 -15.52 4.68
N GLN A 27 -1.42 -14.78 5.30
CA GLN A 27 -2.11 -15.27 6.50
C GLN A 27 -2.78 -16.64 6.23
N PRO A 28 -2.70 -17.61 7.15
CA PRO A 28 -3.26 -18.94 6.93
C PRO A 28 -4.75 -18.88 6.58
N ARG A 29 -5.23 -19.76 5.70
CA ARG A 29 -6.64 -19.81 5.26
C ARG A 29 -7.63 -20.03 6.41
N ASN A 30 -7.14 -20.60 7.49
CA ASN A 30 -7.85 -20.89 8.73
C ASN A 30 -8.11 -19.61 9.54
N VAL A 31 -7.47 -18.49 9.18
CA VAL A 31 -7.52 -17.21 9.88
C VAL A 31 -8.49 -16.26 9.19
N LEU A 32 -8.42 -16.13 7.85
CA LEU A 32 -9.27 -15.23 7.07
C LEU A 32 -9.76 -15.86 5.77
N THR A 33 -11.04 -15.65 5.48
CA THR A 33 -11.66 -15.90 4.17
C THR A 33 -11.07 -15.00 3.08
N LEU A 34 -11.31 -15.34 1.81
CA LEU A 34 -10.89 -14.48 0.69
C LEU A 34 -11.51 -13.07 0.76
N GLY A 35 -12.79 -12.96 1.14
CA GLY A 35 -13.46 -11.67 1.29
C GLY A 35 -12.80 -10.79 2.33
N GLN A 36 -12.49 -11.35 3.51
CA GLN A 36 -11.79 -10.63 4.58
C GLN A 36 -10.39 -10.18 4.16
N LYS A 37 -9.66 -11.01 3.39
CA LYS A 37 -8.36 -10.62 2.84
C LYS A 37 -8.47 -9.43 1.87
N ILE A 38 -9.53 -9.38 1.06
CA ILE A 38 -9.78 -8.24 0.16
C ILE A 38 -10.06 -6.97 0.97
N GLU A 39 -10.90 -7.06 2.00
CA GLU A 39 -11.19 -5.93 2.89
C GLU A 39 -9.92 -5.41 3.59
N ASP A 40 -9.10 -6.30 4.13
CA ASP A 40 -7.87 -5.92 4.82
C ASP A 40 -6.81 -5.33 3.88
N MET A 41 -6.70 -5.85 2.65
CA MET A 41 -5.89 -5.19 1.62
C MET A 41 -6.41 -3.78 1.31
N GLY A 42 -7.73 -3.58 1.26
CA GLY A 42 -8.35 -2.27 1.09
C GLY A 42 -7.95 -1.29 2.20
N LYS A 43 -7.95 -1.73 3.46
CA LYS A 43 -7.51 -0.92 4.61
C LYS A 43 -6.03 -0.54 4.50
N VAL A 44 -5.17 -1.47 4.06
CA VAL A 44 -3.74 -1.16 3.80
C VAL A 44 -3.63 -0.05 2.75
N LEU A 45 -4.32 -0.17 1.61
CA LEU A 45 -4.30 0.85 0.56
C LEU A 45 -4.78 2.21 1.06
N GLU A 46 -5.85 2.24 1.86
CA GLU A 46 -6.41 3.45 2.45
C GLU A 46 -5.40 4.15 3.38
N VAL A 47 -4.72 3.40 4.25
CA VAL A 47 -3.69 3.95 5.15
C VAL A 47 -2.56 4.60 4.35
N TYR A 48 -2.08 3.94 3.28
CA TYR A 48 -1.03 4.51 2.42
C TYR A 48 -1.52 5.76 1.70
N ASN A 49 -2.75 5.77 1.16
CA ASN A 49 -3.31 6.93 0.48
C ASN A 49 -3.47 8.13 1.43
N ASN A 50 -4.03 7.91 2.61
CA ASN A 50 -4.25 8.98 3.58
C ASN A 50 -2.92 9.54 4.08
N THR A 51 -1.93 8.68 4.35
CA THR A 51 -0.60 9.12 4.79
C THR A 51 0.12 9.89 3.69
N TYR A 52 0.10 9.40 2.45
CA TYR A 52 0.68 10.09 1.31
C TYR A 52 0.03 11.46 1.08
N LYS A 53 -1.30 11.53 1.15
CA LYS A 53 -2.07 12.77 1.02
C LYS A 53 -1.76 13.77 2.12
N GLN A 54 -1.59 13.33 3.36
CA GLN A 54 -1.18 14.22 4.46
C GLN A 54 0.19 14.84 4.24
N ILE A 55 1.15 14.08 3.70
CA ILE A 55 2.52 14.54 3.48
C ILE A 55 2.63 15.47 2.27
N THR A 56 1.94 15.12 1.18
CA THR A 56 2.13 15.75 -0.14
C THR A 56 1.00 16.64 -0.60
N GLY A 57 -0.19 16.50 0.00
CA GLY A 57 -1.43 17.14 -0.46
C GLY A 57 -2.05 16.48 -1.71
N LYS A 58 -1.51 15.36 -2.19
CA LYS A 58 -1.93 14.70 -3.44
C LYS A 58 -2.54 13.32 -3.15
N ASP A 59 -3.51 12.92 -3.96
CA ASP A 59 -4.02 11.55 -3.98
C ASP A 59 -3.06 10.64 -4.77
N ILE A 60 -2.96 9.36 -4.38
CA ILE A 60 -2.18 8.38 -5.15
C ILE A 60 -2.88 8.12 -6.48
N ASN A 61 -2.13 8.21 -7.58
CA ASN A 61 -2.65 7.77 -8.87
C ASN A 61 -2.47 6.24 -9.05
N ILE A 62 -3.41 5.61 -9.75
CA ILE A 62 -3.41 4.14 -9.91
C ILE A 62 -2.18 3.59 -10.65
N ASN A 63 -1.59 4.36 -11.57
CA ASN A 63 -0.39 3.94 -12.29
C ASN A 63 0.85 3.96 -11.38
N GLU A 64 0.95 4.91 -10.47
CA GLU A 64 1.98 4.94 -9.43
C GLU A 64 1.82 3.76 -8.47
N LEU A 65 0.59 3.47 -8.04
CA LEU A 65 0.28 2.32 -7.19
C LEU A 65 0.70 1.00 -7.85
N ILE A 66 0.26 0.77 -9.09
CA ILE A 66 0.66 -0.42 -9.86
C ILE A 66 2.18 -0.44 -10.06
N GLY A 67 2.79 0.72 -10.31
CA GLY A 67 4.21 0.86 -10.54
C GLY A 67 5.08 0.49 -9.33
N VAL A 68 4.60 0.72 -8.10
CA VAL A 68 5.30 0.27 -6.89
C VAL A 68 5.01 -1.18 -6.54
N MET A 69 3.82 -1.70 -6.87
CA MET A 69 3.48 -3.11 -6.62
C MET A 69 4.18 -4.09 -7.57
N LYS A 70 4.60 -3.63 -8.76
CA LYS A 70 5.34 -4.44 -9.75
C LYS A 70 6.86 -4.42 -9.56
N ASP A 71 7.38 -3.54 -8.70
CA ASP A 71 8.82 -3.39 -8.50
C ASP A 71 9.30 -4.48 -7.51
N ASP A 72 9.42 -5.71 -8.02
CA ASP A 72 9.98 -6.90 -7.34
C ASP A 72 11.50 -6.73 -7.17
N ARG A 73 11.93 -5.84 -6.27
CA ARG A 73 13.34 -5.75 -5.82
C ARG A 73 13.54 -6.43 -4.48
#